data_AF-A0A7S4EEJ1-F1
#
_entry.id   AF-A0A7S4EEJ1-F1
#
_cell.length_a   1.000
_cell.length_b   1.000
_cell.length_c   1.000
_cell.angle_alpha   90.00
_cell.angle_beta   90.00
_cell.angle_gamma   90.00
#
_symmetry.space_group_name_H-M   'P 1'
#
loop_
_entity.id
_entity.type
_entity.pdbx_description
1 polymer ?
#
loop_
_entity_poly.entity_id
_entity_poly.type
_entity_poly.pdbx_seq_one_letter_code
_entity_poly.pdbx_strand_id
1 'polypeptide(L)'
;MCRKLYVKVLYGTRTYFVVVLTNNIIFAMQAWAKDQGIEGSMITFLSDASGEFTKACDMEMTHPGPKSVGIIGRCKRWAMIVENNVIIGMDVAENEMDPAGDDFPEKTLAPALIKMATAEE
;
A
#
# COMPACT_ATOMS: atom_id res chain seq x y z
N MET A 1 6.06 10.14 9.28
CA MET A 1 6.71 9.02 8.57
C MET A 1 5.63 8.29 7.79
N CYS A 2 5.77 8.20 6.47
CA CYS A 2 4.73 7.73 5.54
C CYS A 2 4.46 6.22 5.75
N ARG A 3 3.39 5.88 6.49
CA ARG A 3 3.00 4.50 6.82
C ARG A 3 1.99 3.98 5.78
N LYS A 4 2.45 3.64 4.57
CA LYS A 4 1.55 3.25 3.48
C LYS A 4 1.59 1.75 3.30
N LEU A 5 0.48 1.13 3.70
CA LEU A 5 0.25 -0.30 3.77
C LEU A 5 -0.43 -0.74 2.48
N TYR A 6 0.23 -1.62 1.75
CA TYR A 6 -0.37 -2.31 0.62
C TYR A 6 -0.69 -3.73 1.08
N VAL A 7 -1.88 -4.23 0.74
CA VAL A 7 -2.28 -5.60 1.07
C VAL A 7 -3.11 -6.14 -0.07
N LYS A 8 -2.56 -7.08 -0.82
CA LYS A 8 -3.17 -8.40 -1.03
C LYS A 8 -2.23 -9.28 -1.83
N VAL A 9 -2.13 -10.54 -1.43
CA VAL A 9 -2.03 -11.65 -2.36
C VAL A 9 -2.90 -12.81 -1.88
N LEU A 10 -3.76 -13.31 -2.79
CA LEU A 10 -3.77 -14.74 -3.17
C LEU A 10 -4.88 -15.19 -4.13
N TYR A 11 -4.60 -16.28 -4.87
CA TYR A 11 -5.62 -17.19 -5.40
C TYR A 11 -5.24 -18.67 -5.24
N GLY A 12 -6.16 -19.54 -4.83
CA GLY A 12 -5.99 -21.01 -4.79
C GLY A 12 -5.62 -21.63 -3.43
N THR A 13 -5.09 -22.86 -3.42
CA THR A 13 -4.86 -23.65 -2.19
C THR A 13 -3.72 -23.09 -1.30
N ARG A 14 -4.06 -22.06 -0.52
CA ARG A 14 -3.66 -21.79 0.89
C ARG A 14 -2.28 -21.19 1.23
N THR A 15 -1.88 -20.08 0.63
CA THR A 15 -0.76 -19.23 1.14
C THR A 15 -0.97 -17.71 1.00
N TYR A 16 -1.67 -17.05 1.93
CA TYR A 16 -1.88 -15.59 1.88
C TYR A 16 -0.60 -14.84 2.21
N PHE A 17 -0.24 -13.82 1.43
CA PHE A 17 0.84 -12.91 1.80
C PHE A 17 0.42 -11.46 1.62
N VAL A 18 0.92 -10.62 2.51
CA VAL A 18 0.60 -9.20 2.61
C VAL A 18 1.86 -8.43 2.25
N VAL A 19 1.77 -7.46 1.33
CA VAL A 19 2.95 -6.79 0.79
C VAL A 19 2.90 -5.30 1.07
N VAL A 20 3.68 -4.81 2.03
CA VAL A 20 3.85 -3.37 2.27
C VAL A 20 4.86 -2.80 1.28
N LEU A 21 4.38 -2.18 0.21
CA LEU A 21 5.22 -1.51 -0.77
C LEU A 21 5.41 -0.03 -0.40
N THR A 22 6.57 0.57 -0.62
CA THR A 22 6.69 2.04 -0.67
C THR A 22 7.83 2.43 -1.59
N ASN A 23 7.88 3.69 -1.99
CA ASN A 23 9.03 4.22 -2.71
C ASN A 23 10.21 4.62 -1.82
N ASN A 24 10.27 4.13 -0.58
CA ASN A 24 11.49 4.16 0.21
C ASN A 24 12.51 3.18 -0.37
N ILE A 25 13.80 3.48 -0.17
CA ILE A 25 14.90 2.54 -0.45
C ILE A 25 14.83 1.29 0.43
N ILE A 26 15.42 0.18 -0.04
CA ILE A 26 15.32 -1.13 0.60
C ILE A 26 15.79 -1.16 2.05
N PHE A 27 16.87 -0.46 2.39
CA PHE A 27 17.39 -0.41 3.77
C PHE A 27 16.40 0.21 4.75
N ALA A 28 15.66 1.24 4.32
CA ALA A 28 14.62 1.85 5.15
C ALA A 28 13.44 0.90 5.34
N MET A 29 13.06 0.14 4.30
CA MET A 29 12.01 -0.87 4.39
C MET A 29 12.41 -2.04 5.30
N GLN A 30 13.67 -2.50 5.25
CA GLN A 30 14.19 -3.55 6.13
C GLN A 30 14.22 -3.10 7.60
N ALA A 31 14.73 -1.89 7.87
CA ALA A 31 14.74 -1.33 9.21
C ALA A 31 13.31 -1.17 9.77
N TRP A 32 12.38 -0.71 8.93
CA TRP A 32 10.99 -0.57 9.33
C TRP A 32 10.32 -1.93 9.59
N ALA A 33 10.54 -2.94 8.74
CA ALA A 33 10.06 -4.29 8.98
C ALA A 33 10.54 -4.86 10.33
N LYS A 34 11.83 -4.65 10.65
CA LYS A 34 12.42 -5.06 11.94
C LYS A 34 11.78 -4.32 13.12
N ASP A 35 11.60 -3.01 13.00
CA ASP A 35 10.96 -2.16 14.02
C ASP A 35 9.50 -2.57 14.30
N GLN A 36 8.78 -3.01 13.27
CA GLN A 36 7.41 -3.52 13.43
C GLN A 36 7.34 -4.96 13.96
N GLY A 37 8.48 -5.65 14.11
CA GLY A 37 8.52 -7.02 14.65
C GLY A 37 7.80 -8.06 13.78
N ILE A 38 7.78 -7.87 12.45
CA ILE A 38 7.03 -8.70 11.51
C ILE A 38 7.82 -9.89 10.93
N GLU A 39 9.02 -10.16 11.46
CA GLU A 39 9.87 -11.28 11.01
C GLU A 39 9.13 -12.62 11.23
N GLY A 40 9.06 -13.46 10.19
CA GLY A 40 8.33 -14.73 10.21
C GLY A 40 6.81 -14.61 10.06
N SER A 41 6.26 -13.40 9.88
CA SER A 41 4.84 -13.20 9.59
C SER A 41 4.52 -13.36 8.09
N MET A 42 3.24 -13.31 7.74
CA MET A 42 2.79 -13.25 6.34
C MET A 42 3.01 -11.88 5.68
N ILE A 43 3.56 -10.90 6.40
CA ILE A 43 3.76 -9.53 5.93
C ILE A 43 5.18 -9.37 5.39
N THR A 44 5.30 -8.92 4.15
CA THR A 44 6.57 -8.63 3.46
C THR A 44 6.65 -7.15 3.13
N PHE A 45 7.80 -6.53 3.37
CA PHE A 45 8.04 -5.13 2.99
C PHE A 45 8.84 -5.08 1.69
N LEU A 46 8.31 -4.39 0.68
CA LEU A 46 8.95 -4.21 -0.62
C LEU A 46 9.28 -2.74 -0.89
N SER A 47 10.38 -2.53 -1.60
CA SER A 47 10.89 -1.22 -1.98
C SER A 47 10.65 -0.99 -3.47
N ASP A 48 9.88 0.06 -3.79
CA ASP A 48 9.70 0.63 -5.12
C ASP A 48 10.53 1.92 -5.24
N ALA A 49 11.83 1.83 -4.98
CA ALA A 49 12.69 3.01 -4.81
C ALA A 49 12.72 3.95 -6.04
N SER A 50 12.53 3.40 -7.25
CA SER A 50 12.41 4.18 -8.48
C SER A 50 11.03 4.82 -8.67
N GLY A 51 10.01 4.31 -7.98
CA GLY A 51 8.62 4.72 -8.13
C GLY A 51 7.97 4.23 -9.42
N GLU A 52 8.62 3.34 -10.18
CA GLU A 52 8.11 2.86 -11.48
C GLU A 52 6.79 2.11 -11.32
N PHE A 53 6.68 1.27 -10.29
CA PHE A 53 5.44 0.55 -10.02
C PHE A 53 4.33 1.49 -9.57
N THR A 54 4.65 2.40 -8.63
CA THR A 54 3.72 3.43 -8.16
C THR A 54 3.16 4.26 -9.32
N LYS A 55 4.00 4.64 -10.28
CA LYS A 55 3.59 5.40 -11.47
C LYS A 55 2.76 4.56 -12.43
N ALA A 56 3.12 3.30 -12.66
CA ALA A 56 2.35 2.40 -13.51
C ALA A 56 0.91 2.17 -12.98
N CYS A 57 0.72 2.24 -11.66
CA CYS A 57 -0.59 2.17 -11.03
C CYS A 57 -1.33 3.52 -10.93
N ASP A 58 -0.74 4.62 -11.41
CA ASP A 58 -1.25 6.00 -11.25
C ASP A 58 -1.40 6.46 -9.78
N MET A 59 -0.56 5.91 -8.91
CA MET A 59 -0.64 6.13 -7.46
C MET A 59 0.39 7.13 -6.95
N GLU A 60 1.05 7.86 -7.84
CA GLU A 60 1.95 8.94 -7.48
C GLU A 60 1.16 10.11 -6.92
N MET A 61 1.57 10.62 -5.75
CA MET A 61 0.96 11.79 -5.16
C MET A 61 1.48 13.05 -5.87
N THR A 62 0.58 13.72 -6.58
CA THR A 62 0.87 14.95 -7.34
C THR A 62 0.56 16.22 -6.56
N HIS A 63 -0.09 16.09 -5.39
CA HIS A 63 -0.47 17.23 -4.57
C HIS A 63 0.78 17.99 -4.08
N PRO A 64 0.83 19.32 -4.25
CA PRO A 64 2.05 20.09 -3.98
C PRO A 64 2.47 20.04 -2.51
N GLY A 65 1.50 19.98 -1.60
CA GLY A 65 1.69 19.84 -0.15
C GLY A 65 2.65 20.87 0.47
N PRO A 66 2.88 20.81 1.79
CA PRO A 66 4.03 21.49 2.38
C PRO A 66 5.30 20.72 1.99
N LYS A 67 6.25 21.38 1.31
CA LYS A 67 7.54 20.73 0.96
C LYS A 67 8.28 20.17 2.19
N SER A 68 8.06 20.77 3.36
CA SER A 68 8.67 20.39 4.64
C SER A 68 8.32 18.97 5.11
N VAL A 69 7.22 18.38 4.64
CA VAL A 69 6.78 17.04 5.06
C VAL A 69 7.26 15.92 4.13
N GLY A 70 8.02 16.24 3.07
CA GLY A 70 8.61 15.22 2.19
C GLY A 70 7.58 14.42 1.39
N ILE A 71 6.48 15.09 1.03
CA ILE A 71 5.32 14.55 0.29
C ILE A 71 5.64 14.36 -1.20
N ILE A 72 6.47 15.21 -1.80
CA ILE A 72 6.75 15.20 -3.23
C ILE A 72 7.38 13.86 -3.65
N GLY A 73 6.79 13.23 -4.66
CA GLY A 73 7.26 11.96 -5.21
C GLY A 73 6.97 10.76 -4.30
N ARG A 74 6.03 10.85 -3.36
CA ARG A 74 5.51 9.73 -2.56
C ARG A 74 4.31 9.08 -3.24
N CYS A 75 4.02 7.82 -2.90
CA CYS A 75 2.75 7.18 -3.28
C CYS A 75 1.59 7.69 -2.42
N LYS A 76 0.36 7.71 -2.94
CA LYS A 76 -0.89 7.89 -2.17
C LYS A 76 -1.12 6.68 -1.26
N ARG A 77 -1.99 6.76 -0.24
CA ARG A 77 -2.46 5.53 0.44
C ARG A 77 -3.49 4.84 -0.45
N TRP A 78 -3.17 3.62 -0.86
CA TRP A 78 -4.07 2.76 -1.62
C TRP A 78 -3.88 1.32 -1.18
N ALA A 79 -4.83 0.46 -1.54
CA ALA A 79 -4.71 -0.97 -1.37
C ALA A 79 -5.33 -1.65 -2.58
N MET A 80 -4.74 -2.76 -3.00
CA MET A 80 -5.22 -3.52 -4.14
C MET A 80 -5.27 -4.99 -3.81
N ILE A 81 -6.19 -5.64 -4.50
CA ILE A 81 -6.58 -6.99 -4.32
C ILE A 81 -6.18 -7.77 -5.58
N VAL A 82 -5.07 -8.53 -5.51
CA VAL A 82 -4.53 -9.31 -6.64
C VAL A 82 -4.74 -10.82 -6.48
N GLU A 83 -5.22 -11.44 -7.56
CA GLU A 83 -5.50 -12.86 -7.72
C GLU A 83 -4.98 -13.35 -9.07
N ASN A 84 -4.10 -14.37 -9.09
CA ASN A 84 -3.51 -14.89 -10.34
C ASN A 84 -2.95 -13.80 -11.29
N ASN A 85 -2.26 -12.80 -10.73
CA ASN A 85 -1.76 -11.62 -11.45
C ASN A 85 -2.84 -10.71 -12.06
N VAL A 86 -4.09 -10.87 -11.67
CA VAL A 86 -5.21 -10.00 -12.03
C VAL A 86 -5.62 -9.17 -10.81
N ILE A 87 -5.79 -7.86 -10.99
CA ILE A 87 -6.36 -7.00 -9.95
C ILE A 87 -7.87 -7.21 -9.99
N ILE A 88 -8.45 -7.74 -8.92
CA ILE A 88 -9.90 -7.95 -8.79
C ILE A 88 -10.58 -6.86 -7.92
N GLY A 89 -9.79 -6.01 -7.26
CA GLY A 89 -10.31 -4.91 -6.47
C GLY A 89 -9.22 -3.92 -6.09
N MET A 90 -9.56 -2.66 -5.93
CA MET A 90 -8.61 -1.61 -5.56
C MET A 90 -9.35 -0.41 -4.99
N ASP A 91 -8.78 0.17 -3.93
CA ASP A 91 -9.29 1.38 -3.30
C ASP A 91 -8.14 2.35 -2.98
N VAL A 92 -8.44 3.64 -3.05
CA VAL A 92 -7.50 4.74 -2.77
C VAL A 92 -8.12 5.62 -1.69
N ALA A 93 -7.36 5.96 -0.66
CA ALA A 93 -7.83 6.80 0.45
C ALA A 93 -7.68 8.31 0.19
N GLU A 94 -7.03 8.69 -0.92
CA GLU A 94 -6.92 10.09 -1.36
C GLU A 94 -8.29 10.75 -1.47
N ASN A 95 -8.39 11.98 -0.94
CA ASN A 95 -9.51 12.87 -1.19
C ASN A 95 -9.05 14.35 -1.15
N GLU A 96 -9.96 15.28 -1.44
CA GLU A 96 -9.63 16.72 -1.53
C GLU A 96 -9.04 17.31 -0.24
N MET A 97 -9.48 16.84 0.92
CA MET A 97 -9.02 17.32 2.23
C MET A 97 -7.85 16.50 2.78
N ASP A 98 -7.65 15.29 2.27
CA ASP A 98 -6.55 14.38 2.64
C ASP A 98 -5.92 13.77 1.37
N PRO A 99 -5.04 14.53 0.69
CA PRO A 99 -4.39 14.08 -0.55
C PRO A 99 -3.45 12.88 -0.35
N ALA A 100 -2.97 12.68 0.88
CA ALA A 100 -2.12 11.54 1.20
C ALA A 100 -2.93 10.26 1.47
N GLY A 101 -4.20 10.41 1.88
CA GLY A 101 -5.06 9.35 2.39
C GLY A 101 -4.64 8.87 3.78
N ASP A 102 -3.96 9.69 4.57
CA ASP A 102 -3.44 9.31 5.89
C ASP A 102 -4.42 9.58 7.04
N ASP A 103 -5.30 10.58 6.88
CA ASP A 103 -6.28 11.00 7.90
C ASP A 103 -7.57 10.16 7.83
N PHE A 104 -7.96 9.72 6.62
CA PHE A 104 -9.17 8.92 6.37
C PHE A 104 -8.86 7.61 5.62
N PRO A 105 -8.14 6.66 6.24
CA PRO A 105 -7.61 5.49 5.56
C PRO A 105 -8.63 4.34 5.39
N GLU A 106 -9.87 4.47 5.87
CA GLU A 106 -10.79 3.36 6.17
C GLU A 106 -11.02 2.42 4.99
N LYS A 107 -11.11 2.95 3.77
CA LYS A 107 -11.31 2.17 2.54
C LYS A 107 -10.13 1.26 2.18
N THR A 108 -8.96 1.55 2.72
CA THR A 108 -7.72 0.80 2.46
C THR A 108 -7.31 -0.10 3.63
N LEU A 109 -8.08 -0.11 4.72
CA LEU A 109 -7.81 -0.95 5.88
C LEU A 109 -8.32 -2.38 5.68
N ALA A 110 -7.77 -3.32 6.47
CA ALA A 110 -8.10 -4.74 6.40
C ALA A 110 -9.62 -5.04 6.39
N PRO A 111 -10.48 -4.40 7.22
CA PRO A 111 -11.92 -4.66 7.18
C PRO A 111 -12.57 -4.34 5.82
N ALA A 112 -12.16 -3.25 5.18
CA ALA A 112 -12.66 -2.86 3.86
C ALA A 112 -12.18 -3.84 2.78
N LEU A 113 -10.92 -4.25 2.83
CA LEU A 113 -10.34 -5.20 1.89
C LEU A 113 -10.94 -6.60 2.02
N ILE A 114 -11.19 -7.06 3.24
CA ILE A 114 -11.88 -8.34 3.48
C ILE A 114 -13.28 -8.28 2.87
N LYS A 115 -14.02 -7.18 3.10
CA LYS A 115 -15.34 -6.99 2.51
C LYS A 115 -15.30 -6.97 0.98
N MET A 116 -14.30 -6.30 0.39
CA MET A 116 -14.09 -6.25 -1.05
C MET A 116 -13.79 -7.64 -1.64
N ALA A 117 -12.98 -8.44 -0.94
CA ALA A 117 -12.63 -9.79 -1.36
C ALA A 117 -13.80 -10.79 -1.27
N THR A 118 -14.81 -10.54 -0.41
CA THR A 118 -15.96 -11.43 -0.22
C THR A 118 -17.22 -10.98 -0.97
N ALA A 119 -17.17 -9.87 -1.71
CA ALA A 119 -18.35 -9.27 -2.36
C ALA A 119 -18.78 -9.98 -3.67
N GLU A 120 -18.08 -11.03 -4.09
CA GLU A 120 -18.38 -11.82 -5.30
C GLU A 120 -18.98 -13.22 -5.00
N GLU A 121 -19.49 -13.46 -3.79
CA GLU A 121 -20.32 -14.65 -3.45
C GLU A 121 -21.81 -14.32 -3.26
#